data_AF-A0A9D7X3T1-F1
#
_entry.id   AF-A0A9D7X3T1-F1
#
_cell.length_a   1.000
_cell.length_b   1.000
_cell.length_c   1.000
_cell.angle_alpha   90.00
_cell.angle_beta   90.00
_cell.angle_gamma   90.00
#
_symmetry.space_group_name_H-M   'P 1'
#
loop_
_entity.id
_entity.type
_entity.pdbx_description
1 polymer ?
#
loop_
_entity_poly.entity_id
_entity_poly.type
_entity_poly.pdbx_seq_one_letter_code
_entity_poly.pdbx_strand_id
1 'polypeptide(L)'
;MERKVVVGGWGQITQPKTLDQTAKNPMGLMGQASRRAAEMLTSKTALTHLDGIMIVRTLSHHYTSPAKQLAQNLGARPKFTHVSGIGGNSPQTLINIAAGMIARNELDSVLIVGAEAYIQRKKKSEKIESALFRGIPKEYTGDDLIGSTTLENQHGIKHPMHGFPLFETALWAASGLDLQAYLMQVGKMWAKFSEIAADHPYAWTKSMRTPEEIITPGPANRPVAFPYTKYMNSFVTVDQGAAVILMSEETAKKYLQKNRQAVYFLGGGYAQDRQRFMIEKSDFTVSPPLKVAVEKALARSCMPLENLDCFDLYSCFPCAVSIAKKMIGIKDDDPRSLTLTGGLGFFGGPGNNYSLHGVATLAEKISLGEKSSGLVTALGWFMHKHAAGIYGSTPLTGEFKDHDLIDQKNCFAGKGPVKIKDQVTGIGTIETYTVIYSTDQKPSYAVIYGRTRDNCRFIARTQNHLEIFKQLTLENMVGQKIKIAFNPSKNMNIADLV
;
A
#
# COMPACT_ATOMS: atom_id res chain seq x y z
N MET A 1 -35.29 -0.96 -4.72
CA MET A 1 -34.86 0.26 -5.41
C MET A 1 -33.35 0.25 -5.39
N GLU A 2 -32.69 0.43 -6.53
CA GLU A 2 -31.22 0.40 -6.61
C GLU A 2 -30.65 1.55 -5.77
N ARG A 3 -29.85 1.22 -4.74
CA ARG A 3 -29.25 2.21 -3.84
C ARG A 3 -27.87 2.59 -4.33
N LYS A 4 -27.76 3.77 -4.94
CA LYS A 4 -26.48 4.36 -5.33
C LYS A 4 -25.69 4.80 -4.09
N VAL A 5 -24.37 4.64 -4.13
CA VAL A 5 -23.45 5.03 -3.06
C VAL A 5 -22.67 6.26 -3.48
N VAL A 6 -22.69 7.27 -2.62
CA VAL A 6 -22.06 8.57 -2.83
C VAL A 6 -20.94 8.75 -1.80
N VAL A 7 -19.82 9.30 -2.25
CA VAL A 7 -18.79 9.87 -1.37
C VAL A 7 -19.31 11.23 -0.88
N GLY A 8 -19.96 11.20 0.29
CA GLY A 8 -20.60 12.35 0.91
C GLY A 8 -19.62 13.40 1.42
N GLY A 9 -18.45 13.00 1.90
CA GLY A 9 -17.42 13.94 2.32
C GLY A 9 -16.06 13.28 2.44
N TRP A 10 -14.99 14.09 2.38
CA TRP A 10 -13.62 13.64 2.50
C TRP A 10 -12.80 14.68 3.26
N GLY A 11 -11.83 14.22 4.05
CA GLY A 11 -11.01 15.09 4.86
C GLY A 11 -9.62 14.53 5.03
N GLN A 12 -8.62 15.40 4.89
CA GLN A 12 -7.22 15.05 5.05
C GLN A 12 -6.55 15.97 6.06
N ILE A 13 -5.53 15.45 6.74
CA ILE A 13 -4.67 16.21 7.63
C ILE A 13 -3.24 15.73 7.55
N THR A 14 -2.33 16.69 7.57
CA THR A 14 -0.90 16.49 7.75
C THR A 14 -0.43 17.37 8.89
N GLN A 15 0.19 16.76 9.90
CA GLN A 15 0.74 17.46 11.05
C GLN A 15 2.25 17.66 10.85
N PRO A 16 2.72 18.88 10.58
CA PRO A 16 4.12 19.12 10.24
C PRO A 16 5.08 18.74 11.36
N LYS A 17 6.36 18.53 11.02
CA LYS A 17 7.40 18.14 11.97
C LYS A 17 7.58 19.15 13.11
N THR A 18 7.49 20.43 12.80
CA THR A 18 7.56 21.52 13.78
C THR A 18 6.15 22.03 14.07
N LEU A 19 5.81 22.19 15.34
CA LEU A 19 4.50 22.66 15.82
C LEU A 19 4.70 23.61 17.00
N ASP A 20 3.91 24.68 17.03
CA ASP A 20 3.84 25.60 18.18
C ASP A 20 2.81 25.14 19.24
N GLN A 21 2.05 24.09 18.92
CA GLN A 21 0.98 23.55 19.75
C GLN A 21 1.21 22.08 20.10
N THR A 22 0.41 21.55 21.03
CA THR A 22 0.45 20.13 21.39
C THR A 22 0.12 19.27 20.18
N ALA A 23 1.03 18.35 19.85
CA ALA A 23 0.87 17.39 18.77
C ALA A 23 -0.34 16.47 19.03
N LYS A 24 -1.12 16.22 17.98
CA LYS A 24 -2.20 15.24 18.00
C LYS A 24 -1.62 13.83 17.88
N ASN A 25 -2.15 12.92 18.69
CA ASN A 25 -1.97 11.49 18.52
C ASN A 25 -2.86 10.97 17.37
N PRO A 26 -2.78 9.67 16.98
CA PRO A 26 -3.58 9.15 15.87
C PRO A 26 -5.09 9.36 16.05
N MET A 27 -5.63 9.17 17.26
CA MET A 27 -7.03 9.45 17.57
C MET A 27 -7.42 10.92 17.30
N GLY A 28 -6.57 11.87 17.69
CA GLY A 28 -6.77 13.30 17.42
C GLY A 28 -6.71 13.63 15.93
N LEU A 29 -5.81 13.00 15.17
CA LEU A 29 -5.71 13.15 13.72
C LEU A 29 -6.96 12.57 13.02
N MET A 30 -7.42 11.37 13.41
CA MET A 30 -8.67 10.77 12.91
C MET A 30 -9.87 11.68 13.18
N GLY A 31 -9.98 12.23 14.39
CA GLY A 31 -11.05 13.17 14.74
C GLY A 31 -11.02 14.44 13.89
N GLN A 32 -9.83 15.00 13.60
CA GLN A 32 -9.71 16.19 12.75
C GLN A 32 -10.00 15.89 11.28
N ALA A 33 -9.51 14.77 10.74
CA ALA A 33 -9.84 14.34 9.37
C ALA A 33 -11.35 14.13 9.21
N SER A 34 -12.00 13.50 10.20
CA SER A 34 -13.47 13.28 10.20
C SER A 34 -14.23 14.61 10.20
N ARG A 35 -13.81 15.58 11.02
CA ARG A 35 -14.41 16.92 11.03
C ARG A 35 -14.25 17.64 9.69
N ARG A 36 -13.10 17.51 9.03
CA ARG A 36 -12.88 18.04 7.66
C ARG A 36 -13.78 17.38 6.63
N ALA A 37 -13.97 16.06 6.72
CA ALA A 37 -14.93 15.37 5.85
C ALA A 37 -16.36 15.91 6.00
N ALA A 38 -16.74 16.31 7.21
CA ALA A 38 -18.05 16.90 7.47
C ALA A 38 -18.18 18.37 7.03
N GLU A 39 -17.07 19.09 6.83
CA GLU A 39 -17.10 20.46 6.28
C GLU A 39 -17.57 20.47 4.82
N MET A 40 -17.50 19.34 4.12
CA MET A 40 -18.04 19.17 2.76
C MET A 40 -19.57 19.04 2.73
N LEU A 41 -20.21 18.88 3.89
CA LEU A 41 -21.65 18.70 4.06
C LEU A 41 -22.29 20.01 4.54
N THR A 42 -23.61 20.15 4.36
CA THR A 42 -24.38 21.31 4.82
C THR A 42 -24.54 21.38 6.33
N SER A 43 -24.32 20.26 7.04
CA SER A 43 -24.39 20.20 8.49
C SER A 43 -23.32 19.30 9.09
N LYS A 44 -22.60 19.84 10.08
CA LYS A 44 -21.65 19.07 10.90
C LYS A 44 -22.34 17.99 11.75
N THR A 45 -23.66 18.11 11.98
CA THR A 45 -24.45 17.06 12.66
C THR A 45 -24.50 15.76 11.87
N ALA A 46 -24.11 15.74 10.59
CA ALA A 46 -23.97 14.50 9.84
C ALA A 46 -23.03 13.50 10.53
N LEU A 47 -21.97 13.96 11.22
CA LEU A 47 -21.07 13.07 11.96
C LEU A 47 -21.73 12.42 13.18
N THR A 48 -22.66 13.10 13.85
CA THR A 48 -23.31 12.56 15.05
C THR A 48 -24.36 11.52 14.72
N HIS A 49 -24.87 11.51 13.48
CA HIS A 49 -25.93 10.63 12.98
C HIS A 49 -25.41 9.52 12.03
N LEU A 50 -24.11 9.26 12.02
CA LEU A 50 -23.54 8.17 11.23
C LEU A 50 -24.08 6.82 11.72
N ASP A 51 -24.49 5.97 10.79
CA ASP A 51 -24.87 4.59 11.09
C ASP A 51 -23.65 3.73 11.42
N GLY A 52 -22.53 3.97 10.74
CA GLY A 52 -21.33 3.16 10.84
C GLY A 52 -20.04 3.97 11.05
N ILE A 53 -19.12 3.44 11.84
CA ILE A 53 -17.72 3.90 11.89
C ILE A 53 -16.77 2.72 11.67
N MET A 54 -15.98 2.79 10.60
CA MET A 54 -14.96 1.82 10.26
C MET A 54 -13.56 2.45 10.37
N ILE A 55 -12.71 1.86 11.21
CA ILE A 55 -11.35 2.33 11.45
C ILE A 55 -10.36 1.52 10.63
N VAL A 56 -9.51 2.19 9.86
CA VAL A 56 -8.27 1.60 9.35
C VAL A 56 -7.30 1.49 10.52
N ARG A 57 -6.87 0.26 10.81
CA ARG A 57 -6.04 -0.05 11.98
C ARG A 57 -4.75 0.78 12.00
N THR A 58 -4.61 1.58 13.06
CA THR A 58 -3.39 2.31 13.39
C THR A 58 -2.27 1.36 13.82
N LEU A 59 -1.06 1.64 13.36
CA LEU A 59 0.17 0.91 13.71
C LEU A 59 1.05 1.69 14.69
N SER A 60 1.00 3.03 14.70
CA SER A 60 1.86 3.87 15.55
C SER A 60 1.44 3.91 17.03
N HIS A 61 0.21 3.49 17.34
CA HIS A 61 -0.34 3.44 18.69
C HIS A 61 -1.44 2.37 18.78
N HIS A 62 -1.54 1.68 19.91
CA HIS A 62 -2.58 0.68 20.13
C HIS A 62 -3.83 1.28 20.78
N TYR A 63 -5.00 0.88 20.30
CA TYR A 63 -6.27 1.22 20.90
C TYR A 63 -7.10 -0.06 21.05
N THR A 64 -7.65 -0.30 22.25
CA THR A 64 -8.51 -1.47 22.52
C THR A 64 -9.86 -1.37 21.82
N SER A 65 -10.42 -0.16 21.70
CA SER A 65 -11.73 0.07 21.06
C SER A 65 -11.73 1.37 20.25
N PRO A 66 -10.90 1.50 19.20
CA PRO A 66 -10.68 2.76 18.52
C PRO A 66 -11.95 3.33 17.89
N ALA A 67 -12.83 2.49 17.33
CA ALA A 67 -14.09 2.95 16.75
C ALA A 67 -15.03 3.56 17.80
N LYS A 68 -15.13 2.94 18.99
CA LYS A 68 -15.94 3.45 20.11
C LYS A 68 -15.36 4.75 20.68
N GLN A 69 -14.04 4.80 20.86
CA GLN A 69 -13.36 6.01 21.34
C GLN A 69 -13.53 7.17 20.35
N LEU A 70 -13.41 6.91 19.05
CA LEU A 70 -13.64 7.94 18.04
C LEU A 70 -15.11 8.38 18.01
N ALA A 71 -16.06 7.44 18.12
CA ALA A 71 -17.48 7.77 18.20
C ALA A 71 -17.76 8.74 19.36
N GLN A 72 -17.22 8.47 20.55
CA GLN A 72 -17.31 9.36 21.71
C GLN A 72 -16.71 10.74 21.42
N ASN A 73 -15.52 10.79 20.82
CA ASN A 73 -14.84 12.05 20.47
C ASN A 73 -15.60 12.89 19.42
N LEU A 74 -16.42 12.25 18.59
CA LEU A 74 -17.25 12.91 17.58
C LEU A 74 -18.68 13.18 18.07
N GLY A 75 -19.06 12.70 19.27
CA GLY A 75 -20.45 12.74 19.74
C GLY A 75 -21.39 11.84 18.93
N ALA A 76 -20.86 10.84 18.22
CA ALA A 76 -21.60 9.92 17.38
C ALA A 76 -22.09 8.69 18.16
N ARG A 77 -23.21 8.12 17.71
CA ARG A 77 -23.78 6.87 18.26
C ARG A 77 -24.04 5.86 17.12
N PRO A 78 -22.98 5.34 16.48
CA PRO A 78 -23.15 4.42 15.36
C PRO A 78 -23.75 3.10 15.83
N LYS A 79 -24.64 2.52 15.00
CA LYS A 79 -25.18 1.17 15.21
C LYS A 79 -24.20 0.07 14.76
N PHE A 80 -23.22 0.43 13.93
CA PHE A 80 -22.18 -0.48 13.44
C PHE A 80 -20.78 0.08 13.66
N THR A 81 -19.85 -0.76 14.12
CA THR A 81 -18.43 -0.40 14.18
C THR A 81 -17.54 -1.53 13.69
N HIS A 82 -16.43 -1.19 13.05
CA HIS A 82 -15.46 -2.15 12.58
C HIS A 82 -14.03 -1.59 12.65
N VAL A 83 -13.04 -2.46 12.81
CA VAL A 83 -11.61 -2.11 12.75
C VAL A 83 -10.94 -3.09 11.80
N SER A 84 -10.25 -2.58 10.78
CA SER A 84 -9.61 -3.43 9.78
C SER A 84 -8.53 -4.33 10.36
N GLY A 85 -8.11 -5.31 9.57
CA GLY A 85 -6.80 -5.93 9.70
C GLY A 85 -5.64 -5.01 9.29
N ILE A 86 -4.44 -5.57 9.25
CA ILE A 86 -3.19 -4.93 8.83
C ILE A 86 -3.00 -5.10 7.32
N GLY A 87 -2.64 -4.00 6.66
CA GLY A 87 -2.34 -3.96 5.22
C GLY A 87 -2.78 -2.63 4.59
N GLY A 88 -2.00 -2.13 3.64
CA GLY A 88 -2.35 -0.96 2.84
C GLY A 88 -3.56 -1.15 1.92
N ASN A 89 -4.05 -2.38 1.76
CA ASN A 89 -5.31 -2.68 1.07
C ASN A 89 -6.56 -2.27 1.88
N SER A 90 -6.41 -2.13 3.21
CA SER A 90 -7.53 -1.99 4.14
C SER A 90 -8.49 -0.83 3.82
N PRO A 91 -8.03 0.40 3.49
CA PRO A 91 -8.96 1.51 3.25
C PRO A 91 -9.95 1.24 2.12
N GLN A 92 -9.46 0.79 0.96
CA GLN A 92 -10.31 0.48 -0.18
C GLN A 92 -11.17 -0.76 0.08
N THR A 93 -10.65 -1.73 0.85
CA THR A 93 -11.44 -2.90 1.28
C THR A 93 -12.65 -2.47 2.13
N LEU A 94 -12.44 -1.56 3.10
CA LEU A 94 -13.51 -1.01 3.93
C LEU A 94 -14.53 -0.22 3.11
N ILE A 95 -14.09 0.52 2.09
CA ILE A 95 -15.00 1.22 1.16
C ILE A 95 -15.87 0.21 0.40
N ASN A 96 -15.27 -0.85 -0.14
CA ASN A 96 -16.01 -1.88 -0.87
C ASN A 96 -17.07 -2.55 0.04
N ILE A 97 -16.72 -2.85 1.30
CA ILE A 97 -17.64 -3.42 2.30
C ILE A 97 -18.76 -2.42 2.63
N ALA A 98 -18.42 -1.19 2.99
CA ALA A 98 -19.41 -0.16 3.34
C ALA A 98 -20.37 0.13 2.19
N ALA A 99 -19.87 0.16 0.95
CA ALA A 99 -20.70 0.32 -0.25
C ALA A 99 -21.69 -0.86 -0.40
N GLY A 100 -21.23 -2.10 -0.19
CA GLY A 100 -22.09 -3.28 -0.18
C GLY A 100 -23.19 -3.21 0.89
N MET A 101 -22.83 -2.83 2.12
CA MET A 101 -23.78 -2.66 3.22
C MET A 101 -24.83 -1.58 2.92
N ILE A 102 -24.43 -0.45 2.31
CA ILE A 102 -25.36 0.62 1.91
C ILE A 102 -26.28 0.15 0.77
N ALA A 103 -25.74 -0.58 -0.22
CA ALA A 103 -26.50 -1.14 -1.33
C ALA A 103 -27.56 -2.14 -0.84
N ARG A 104 -27.23 -2.94 0.20
CA ARG A 104 -28.15 -3.87 0.87
C ARG A 104 -29.10 -3.22 1.89
N ASN A 105 -29.09 -1.90 2.03
CA ASN A 105 -29.93 -1.17 2.99
C ASN A 105 -29.66 -1.52 4.47
N GLU A 106 -28.44 -1.97 4.80
CA GLU A 106 -28.03 -2.26 6.18
C GLU A 106 -27.61 -0.97 6.92
N LEU A 107 -26.94 -0.07 6.19
CA LEU A 107 -26.45 1.23 6.66
C LEU A 107 -26.83 2.33 5.65
N ASP A 108 -27.07 3.55 6.14
CA ASP A 108 -27.31 4.73 5.31
C ASP A 108 -26.10 5.64 5.16
N SER A 109 -25.23 5.65 6.18
CA SER A 109 -24.05 6.51 6.22
C SER A 109 -22.92 5.91 7.05
N VAL A 110 -21.70 5.90 6.51
CA VAL A 110 -20.54 5.25 7.12
C VAL A 110 -19.32 6.17 7.03
N LEU A 111 -18.66 6.41 8.16
CA LEU A 111 -17.36 7.04 8.22
C LEU A 111 -16.26 5.97 8.16
N ILE A 112 -15.35 6.11 7.21
CA ILE A 112 -14.13 5.31 7.09
C ILE A 112 -12.96 6.24 7.36
N VAL A 113 -12.10 5.90 8.32
CA VAL A 113 -11.07 6.83 8.81
C VAL A 113 -9.86 6.08 9.36
N GLY A 114 -8.68 6.67 9.17
CA GLY A 114 -7.43 6.18 9.75
C GLY A 114 -6.42 7.31 9.90
N ALA A 115 -5.43 7.08 10.76
CA ALA A 115 -4.29 7.97 10.92
C ALA A 115 -3.10 7.24 11.54
N GLU A 116 -1.92 7.80 11.31
CA GLU A 116 -0.67 7.45 11.97
C GLU A 116 -0.03 8.72 12.55
N ALA A 117 0.72 8.56 13.64
CA ALA A 117 1.55 9.61 14.22
C ALA A 117 2.84 9.00 14.77
N TYR A 118 3.96 9.24 14.07
CA TYR A 118 5.27 8.68 14.39
C TYR A 118 6.28 9.73 14.87
N ILE A 119 6.06 11.02 14.58
CA ILE A 119 7.03 12.06 14.89
C ILE A 119 6.97 12.41 16.39
N GLN A 120 8.07 12.15 17.07
CA GLN A 120 8.26 12.58 18.46
C GLN A 120 8.71 14.04 18.52
N ARG A 121 7.96 14.86 19.27
CA ARG A 121 8.25 16.31 19.41
C ARG A 121 8.57 16.74 20.85
N LYS A 122 8.48 15.83 21.83
CA LYS A 122 8.88 16.09 23.22
C LYS A 122 10.20 15.38 23.55
N LYS A 123 11.11 16.05 24.28
CA LYS A 123 12.39 15.49 24.78
C LYS A 123 12.25 14.45 25.91
N LYS A 124 11.04 14.18 26.42
CA LYS A 124 10.83 13.23 27.53
C LYS A 124 10.22 11.91 27.05
N SER A 125 10.98 10.86 27.33
CA SER A 125 10.72 9.41 27.45
C SER A 125 9.27 8.89 27.53
N GLU A 126 8.36 9.28 26.66
CA GLU A 126 7.17 8.46 26.42
C GLU A 126 7.58 7.24 25.60
N LYS A 127 7.38 6.08 26.22
CA LYS A 127 7.72 4.76 25.70
C LYS A 127 6.97 4.54 24.37
N ILE A 128 7.68 4.47 23.24
CA ILE A 128 7.14 4.21 21.89
C ILE A 128 6.17 3.02 21.90
N GLU A 129 4.89 3.22 21.60
CA GLU A 129 3.91 2.11 21.44
C GLU A 129 3.71 1.68 19.98
N SER A 130 4.59 2.12 19.08
CA SER A 130 4.51 1.81 17.65
C SER A 130 4.81 0.34 17.36
N ALA A 131 3.93 -0.29 16.58
CA ALA A 131 4.13 -1.64 16.05
C ALA A 131 5.37 -1.75 15.17
N LEU A 132 5.77 -0.68 14.46
CA LEU A 132 7.02 -0.65 13.68
C LEU A 132 8.27 -0.75 14.56
N PHE A 133 8.21 -0.28 15.81
CA PHE A 133 9.38 -0.22 16.70
C PHE A 133 9.33 -1.21 17.87
N ARG A 134 8.15 -1.65 18.30
CA ARG A 134 7.94 -2.57 19.44
C ARG A 134 7.21 -3.86 19.10
N GLY A 135 6.77 -4.02 17.85
CA GLY A 135 5.90 -5.12 17.47
C GLY A 135 4.44 -4.86 17.83
N ILE A 136 3.56 -5.64 17.20
CA ILE A 136 2.11 -5.53 17.37
C ILE A 136 1.73 -6.09 18.75
N PRO A 137 0.75 -5.52 19.46
CA PRO A 137 0.30 -6.01 20.77
C PRO A 137 -0.08 -7.49 20.76
N LYS A 138 0.24 -8.21 21.85
CA LYS A 138 0.00 -9.67 21.98
C LYS A 138 -1.47 -10.08 21.82
N GLU A 139 -2.40 -9.16 22.11
CA GLU A 139 -3.84 -9.39 22.02
C GLU A 139 -4.35 -9.36 20.56
N TYR A 140 -3.54 -8.91 19.61
CA TYR A 140 -3.88 -8.97 18.19
C TYR A 140 -3.70 -10.39 17.66
N THR A 141 -4.80 -11.06 17.35
CA THR A 141 -4.83 -12.45 16.89
C THR A 141 -4.97 -12.60 15.38
N GLY A 142 -5.02 -11.49 14.63
CA GLY A 142 -5.09 -11.50 13.17
C GLY A 142 -3.85 -12.16 12.58
N ASP A 143 -4.05 -13.11 11.68
CA ASP A 143 -2.96 -13.83 11.02
C ASP A 143 -2.12 -12.91 10.13
N ASP A 144 -2.73 -11.84 9.60
CA ASP A 144 -2.12 -10.77 8.81
C ASP A 144 -1.08 -9.91 9.55
N LEU A 145 -0.77 -10.22 10.81
CA LEU A 145 0.45 -9.78 11.49
C LEU A 145 1.71 -10.43 10.88
N ILE A 146 1.57 -11.66 10.37
CA ILE A 146 2.67 -12.48 9.87
C ILE A 146 2.96 -12.05 8.43
N GLY A 147 4.03 -11.27 8.26
CA GLY A 147 4.49 -10.76 6.98
C GLY A 147 5.50 -11.62 6.23
N SER A 148 6.18 -12.50 6.96
CA SER A 148 7.21 -13.40 6.44
C SER A 148 7.25 -14.69 7.27
N THR A 149 7.64 -15.78 6.62
CA THR A 149 7.81 -17.11 7.24
C THR A 149 8.99 -17.13 8.21
N THR A 150 9.05 -18.15 9.06
CA THR A 150 10.22 -18.39 9.93
C THR A 150 11.50 -18.51 9.11
N LEU A 151 11.45 -19.22 7.98
CA LEU A 151 12.58 -19.42 7.08
C LEU A 151 13.08 -18.08 6.50
N GLU A 152 12.18 -17.22 6.03
CA GLU A 152 12.51 -15.89 5.52
C GLU A 152 13.12 -14.98 6.59
N ASN A 153 12.53 -14.97 7.79
CA ASN A 153 13.02 -14.19 8.92
C ASN A 153 14.43 -14.61 9.35
N GLN A 154 14.71 -15.92 9.34
CA GLN A 154 16.01 -16.48 9.67
C GLN A 154 17.11 -16.02 8.70
N HIS A 155 16.77 -15.85 7.42
CA HIS A 155 17.70 -15.38 6.39
C HIS A 155 17.74 -13.85 6.26
N GLY A 156 16.95 -13.10 7.06
CA GLY A 156 17.02 -11.64 7.17
C GLY A 156 15.86 -10.87 6.54
N ILE A 157 14.87 -11.53 5.95
CA ILE A 157 13.69 -10.88 5.36
C ILE A 157 12.64 -10.63 6.45
N LYS A 158 12.76 -9.47 7.11
CA LYS A 158 11.94 -9.08 8.27
C LYS A 158 11.01 -7.90 8.00
N HIS A 159 11.39 -7.02 7.07
CA HIS A 159 10.66 -5.78 6.78
C HIS A 159 10.36 -5.67 5.29
N PRO A 160 9.31 -4.91 4.90
CA PRO A 160 9.01 -4.65 3.49
C PRO A 160 10.21 -4.15 2.68
N MET A 161 11.02 -3.26 3.26
CA MET A 161 12.24 -2.73 2.64
C MET A 161 13.32 -3.77 2.34
N HIS A 162 13.26 -4.98 2.93
CA HIS A 162 14.14 -6.10 2.59
C HIS A 162 13.55 -6.99 1.50
N GLY A 163 12.21 -7.16 1.48
CA GLY A 163 11.53 -8.05 0.54
C GLY A 163 11.24 -7.40 -0.81
N PHE A 164 10.68 -6.19 -0.84
CA PHE A 164 10.32 -5.54 -2.11
C PHE A 164 11.47 -5.33 -3.12
N PRO A 165 12.74 -5.13 -2.72
CA PRO A 165 13.84 -5.10 -3.68
C PRO A 165 13.98 -6.39 -4.50
N LEU A 166 13.53 -7.55 -3.98
CA LEU A 166 13.56 -8.82 -4.72
C LEU A 166 12.61 -8.81 -5.94
N PHE A 167 11.47 -8.11 -5.86
CA PHE A 167 10.62 -7.89 -7.04
C PHE A 167 11.33 -6.98 -8.05
N GLU A 168 12.01 -5.93 -7.59
CA GLU A 168 12.72 -4.99 -8.46
C GLU A 168 13.89 -5.66 -9.19
N THR A 169 14.71 -6.47 -8.51
CA THR A 169 15.79 -7.23 -9.14
C THR A 169 15.24 -8.21 -10.19
N ALA A 170 14.10 -8.85 -9.93
CA ALA A 170 13.47 -9.74 -10.91
C ALA A 170 12.93 -8.98 -12.13
N LEU A 171 12.36 -7.78 -11.93
CA LEU A 171 11.93 -6.90 -13.02
C LEU A 171 13.11 -6.38 -13.83
N TRP A 172 14.21 -6.00 -13.17
CA TRP A 172 15.46 -5.64 -13.85
C TRP A 172 15.93 -6.79 -14.74
N ALA A 173 16.00 -8.01 -14.20
CA ALA A 173 16.42 -9.16 -14.96
C ALA A 173 15.51 -9.45 -16.16
N ALA A 174 14.19 -9.34 -15.97
CA ALA A 174 13.21 -9.56 -17.04
C ALA A 174 13.24 -8.47 -18.12
N SER A 175 13.74 -7.27 -17.82
CA SER A 175 13.83 -6.17 -18.77
C SER A 175 14.89 -6.37 -19.86
N GLY A 176 15.94 -7.15 -19.56
CA GLY A 176 17.10 -7.31 -20.43
C GLY A 176 18.01 -6.07 -20.55
N LEU A 177 17.72 -5.01 -19.78
CA LEU A 177 18.51 -3.77 -19.78
C LEU A 177 19.74 -3.87 -18.88
N ASP A 178 20.75 -3.05 -19.18
CA ASP A 178 21.81 -2.77 -18.21
C ASP A 178 21.24 -2.07 -16.96
N LEU A 179 21.94 -2.19 -15.84
CA LEU A 179 21.46 -1.68 -14.55
C LEU A 179 21.16 -0.18 -14.60
N GLN A 180 22.02 0.61 -15.24
CA GLN A 180 21.90 2.06 -15.24
C GLN A 180 20.72 2.51 -16.08
N ALA A 181 20.51 1.92 -17.26
CA ALA A 181 19.34 2.17 -18.08
C ALA A 181 18.05 1.77 -17.36
N TYR A 182 18.03 0.61 -16.71
CA TYR A 182 16.89 0.15 -15.92
C TYR A 182 16.56 1.11 -14.78
N LEU A 183 17.54 1.45 -13.94
CA LEU A 183 17.33 2.38 -12.83
C LEU A 183 16.92 3.76 -13.32
N MET A 184 17.46 4.24 -14.44
CA MET A 184 17.03 5.50 -15.03
C MET A 184 15.55 5.48 -15.45
N GLN A 185 15.06 4.36 -15.99
CA GLN A 185 13.62 4.19 -16.29
C GLN A 185 12.77 4.27 -15.01
N VAL A 186 13.20 3.56 -13.95
CA VAL A 186 12.53 3.60 -12.64
C VAL A 186 12.57 5.01 -12.03
N GLY A 187 13.73 5.68 -12.09
CA GLY A 187 13.95 7.04 -11.59
C GLY A 187 13.07 8.07 -12.28
N LYS A 188 12.91 7.98 -13.61
CA LYS A 188 11.99 8.84 -14.39
C LYS A 188 10.54 8.66 -13.98
N MET A 189 10.09 7.43 -13.79
CA MET A 189 8.75 7.16 -13.27
C MET A 189 8.59 7.76 -11.87
N TRP A 190 9.56 7.55 -10.99
CA TRP A 190 9.49 7.96 -9.59
C TRP A 190 9.62 9.49 -9.40
N ALA A 191 10.36 10.18 -10.28
CA ALA A 191 10.45 11.64 -10.29
C ALA A 191 9.08 12.30 -10.50
N LYS A 192 8.24 11.77 -11.40
CA LYS A 192 6.85 12.24 -11.61
C LYS A 192 5.99 12.11 -10.35
N PHE A 193 6.20 11.05 -9.56
CA PHE A 193 5.52 10.91 -8.26
C PHE A 193 5.95 12.01 -7.28
N SER A 194 7.25 12.35 -7.24
CA SER A 194 7.77 13.42 -6.41
C SER A 194 7.25 14.81 -6.81
N GLU A 195 7.09 15.05 -8.10
CA GLU A 195 6.51 16.28 -8.66
C GLU A 195 5.07 16.47 -8.17
N ILE A 196 4.23 15.45 -8.35
CA ILE A 196 2.82 15.49 -7.91
C ILE A 196 2.71 15.65 -6.39
N ALA A 197 3.56 14.97 -5.61
CA ALA A 197 3.61 15.14 -4.17
C ALA A 197 4.00 16.58 -3.77
N ALA A 198 4.96 17.20 -4.47
CA ALA A 198 5.41 18.55 -4.16
C ALA A 198 4.26 19.56 -4.23
N ASP A 199 3.35 19.41 -5.18
CA ASP A 199 2.20 20.31 -5.30
C ASP A 199 1.05 19.94 -4.36
N HIS A 200 0.90 18.67 -3.98
CA HIS A 200 -0.26 18.21 -3.22
C HIS A 200 -0.33 18.77 -1.79
N PRO A 201 -1.37 19.51 -1.37
CA PRO A 201 -1.40 20.30 -0.12
C PRO A 201 -1.15 19.49 1.15
N TYR A 202 -1.51 18.22 1.14
CA TYR A 202 -1.31 17.30 2.27
C TYR A 202 0.00 16.49 2.22
N ALA A 203 0.86 16.67 1.23
CA ALA A 203 2.10 15.91 1.17
C ALA A 203 3.05 16.22 2.33
N TRP A 204 3.72 15.18 2.83
CA TRP A 204 4.69 15.27 3.91
C TRP A 204 5.98 15.97 3.50
N THR A 205 6.44 15.71 2.27
CA THR A 205 7.54 16.44 1.65
C THR A 205 7.04 17.20 0.43
N LYS A 206 7.55 18.41 0.29
CA LYS A 206 7.21 19.38 -0.74
C LYS A 206 8.37 19.58 -1.74
N SER A 207 9.23 18.57 -1.87
CA SER A 207 10.46 18.65 -2.64
C SER A 207 10.38 17.74 -3.85
N MET A 208 10.41 18.35 -5.04
CA MET A 208 10.62 17.63 -6.30
C MET A 208 12.02 17.01 -6.31
N ARG A 209 12.14 15.88 -7.03
CA ARG A 209 13.41 15.16 -7.19
C ARG A 209 13.65 14.81 -8.64
N THR A 210 14.89 14.94 -9.10
CA THR A 210 15.26 14.44 -10.43
C THR A 210 15.44 12.92 -10.42
N PRO A 211 15.36 12.25 -11.58
CA PRO A 211 15.66 10.82 -11.68
C PRO A 211 17.03 10.45 -11.10
N GLU A 212 18.05 11.26 -11.38
CA GLU A 212 19.44 11.06 -10.94
C GLU A 212 19.55 11.17 -9.42
N GLU A 213 18.90 12.15 -8.80
CA GLU A 213 18.86 12.30 -7.34
C GLU A 213 18.21 11.09 -6.66
N ILE A 214 17.19 10.50 -7.28
CA ILE A 214 16.45 9.35 -6.75
C ILE A 214 17.33 8.10 -6.76
N ILE A 215 18.01 7.81 -7.87
CA ILE A 215 18.71 6.54 -8.06
C ILE A 215 20.14 6.56 -7.53
N THR A 216 20.76 7.74 -7.39
CA THR A 216 22.16 7.86 -7.00
C THR A 216 22.31 7.82 -5.47
N PRO A 217 23.06 6.85 -4.91
CA PRO A 217 23.37 6.84 -3.50
C PRO A 217 24.20 8.06 -3.08
N GLY A 218 23.90 8.62 -1.90
CA GLY A 218 24.66 9.75 -1.36
C GLY A 218 24.29 10.08 0.09
N PRO A 219 24.90 11.11 0.71
CA PRO A 219 24.67 11.44 2.11
C PRO A 219 23.20 11.67 2.48
N ALA A 220 22.44 12.30 1.58
CA ALA A 220 21.00 12.53 1.75
C ALA A 220 20.12 11.35 1.30
N ASN A 221 20.67 10.47 0.46
CA ASN A 221 20.01 9.35 -0.21
C ASN A 221 20.78 8.02 -0.05
N ARG A 222 21.08 7.66 1.20
CA ARG A 222 21.86 6.44 1.49
C ARG A 222 21.22 5.17 0.92
N PRO A 223 22.01 4.16 0.51
CA PRO A 223 21.49 2.87 0.08
C PRO A 223 20.73 2.19 1.24
N VAL A 224 19.69 1.43 0.90
CA VAL A 224 18.86 0.68 1.86
C VAL A 224 19.04 -0.81 1.65
N ALA A 225 18.63 -1.24 0.47
CA ALA A 225 18.64 -2.63 0.05
C ALA A 225 18.67 -2.60 -1.45
N PHE A 226 19.68 -3.18 -2.08
CA PHE A 226 19.84 -3.15 -3.53
C PHE A 226 18.55 -3.67 -4.21
N PRO A 227 18.00 -2.94 -5.21
CA PRO A 227 18.59 -1.74 -5.86
C PRO A 227 18.11 -0.38 -5.29
N TYR A 228 17.41 -0.37 -4.16
CA TYR A 228 16.81 0.84 -3.60
C TYR A 228 17.72 1.68 -2.73
N THR A 229 17.70 2.97 -3.03
CA THR A 229 18.13 4.07 -2.16
C THR A 229 17.00 4.50 -1.23
N LYS A 230 17.30 5.39 -0.28
CA LYS A 230 16.30 5.96 0.64
C LYS A 230 15.10 6.59 -0.09
N TYR A 231 15.30 7.30 -1.20
CA TYR A 231 14.22 7.97 -1.93
C TYR A 231 13.33 7.00 -2.74
N MET A 232 13.75 5.75 -2.89
CA MET A 232 12.95 4.68 -3.51
C MET A 232 12.16 3.85 -2.48
N ASN A 233 12.14 4.28 -1.21
CA ASN A 233 11.39 3.63 -0.13
C ASN A 233 10.24 4.52 0.34
N SER A 234 9.13 3.89 0.76
CA SER A 234 8.01 4.60 1.39
C SER A 234 8.41 5.39 2.64
N PHE A 235 7.91 6.62 2.78
CA PHE A 235 8.01 7.40 4.02
C PHE A 235 6.88 7.04 4.98
N VAL A 236 7.07 6.00 5.78
CA VAL A 236 6.03 5.51 6.70
C VAL A 236 5.92 6.27 8.03
N THR A 237 7.00 6.95 8.43
CA THR A 237 7.07 7.68 9.70
C THR A 237 6.55 9.11 9.53
N VAL A 238 5.25 9.23 9.28
CA VAL A 238 4.54 10.49 9.05
C VAL A 238 3.41 10.68 10.06
N ASP A 239 3.00 11.94 10.27
CA ASP A 239 1.80 12.26 11.04
C ASP A 239 0.70 12.73 10.09
N GLN A 240 -0.10 11.79 9.61
CA GLN A 240 -1.13 12.02 8.61
C GLN A 240 -2.40 11.23 8.93
N GLY A 241 -3.55 11.79 8.54
CA GLY A 241 -4.83 11.12 8.66
C GLY A 241 -5.76 11.48 7.51
N ALA A 242 -6.65 10.55 7.17
CA ALA A 242 -7.68 10.75 6.17
C ALA A 242 -9.00 10.13 6.63
N ALA A 243 -10.10 10.72 6.16
CA ALA A 243 -11.45 10.26 6.41
C ALA A 243 -12.30 10.41 5.14
N VAL A 244 -13.20 9.46 4.93
CA VAL A 244 -14.22 9.48 3.89
C VAL A 244 -15.57 9.11 4.51
N ILE A 245 -16.62 9.84 4.16
CA ILE A 245 -18.00 9.54 4.54
C ILE A 245 -18.70 9.00 3.30
N LEU A 246 -19.15 7.75 3.34
CA LEU A 246 -20.02 7.16 2.33
C LEU A 246 -21.47 7.28 2.76
N MET A 247 -22.37 7.54 1.81
CA MET A 247 -23.81 7.65 2.05
C MET A 247 -24.60 6.98 0.94
N SER A 248 -25.83 6.56 1.21
CA SER A 248 -26.80 6.36 0.14
C SER A 248 -27.11 7.69 -0.56
N GLU A 249 -27.43 7.67 -1.85
CA GLU A 249 -27.81 8.90 -2.58
C GLU A 249 -29.01 9.62 -1.92
N GLU A 250 -29.96 8.87 -1.37
CA GLU A 250 -31.10 9.42 -0.62
C GLU A 250 -30.66 10.19 0.62
N THR A 251 -29.75 9.61 1.43
CA THR A 251 -29.20 10.29 2.61
C THR A 251 -28.31 11.46 2.20
N ALA A 252 -27.52 11.31 1.14
CA ALA A 252 -26.67 12.36 0.60
C ALA A 252 -27.49 13.61 0.23
N LYS A 253 -28.66 13.47 -0.41
CA LYS A 253 -29.54 14.61 -0.77
C LYS A 253 -29.90 15.52 0.41
N LYS A 254 -29.87 15.00 1.65
CA LYS A 254 -30.14 15.77 2.88
C LYS A 254 -28.93 16.61 3.33
N TYR A 255 -27.72 16.20 2.97
CA TYR A 255 -26.47 16.75 3.50
C TYR A 255 -25.52 17.35 2.45
N LEU A 256 -25.71 17.09 1.15
CA LEU A 256 -24.81 17.64 0.12
C LEU A 256 -25.06 19.12 -0.13
N GLN A 257 -23.98 19.86 -0.36
CA GLN A 257 -24.04 21.24 -0.84
C GLN A 257 -24.60 21.28 -2.26
N LYS A 258 -25.50 22.23 -2.56
CA LYS A 258 -26.26 22.27 -3.84
C LYS A 258 -25.41 22.44 -5.10
N ASN A 259 -24.25 23.09 -5.00
CA ASN A 259 -23.43 23.47 -6.16
C ASN A 259 -22.21 22.56 -6.38
N ARG A 260 -22.17 21.38 -5.76
CA ARG A 260 -21.05 20.46 -5.91
C ARG A 260 -21.41 19.31 -6.84
N GLN A 261 -20.45 18.86 -7.64
CA GLN A 261 -20.62 17.65 -8.43
C GLN A 261 -20.66 16.43 -7.49
N ALA A 262 -21.62 15.53 -7.72
CA ALA A 262 -21.72 14.31 -6.94
C ALA A 262 -20.56 13.37 -7.29
N VAL A 263 -20.07 12.64 -6.30
CA VAL A 263 -19.00 11.65 -6.45
C VAL A 263 -19.59 10.30 -6.07
N TYR A 264 -19.68 9.39 -7.03
CA TYR A 264 -20.24 8.06 -6.84
C TYR A 264 -19.14 7.02 -6.72
N PHE A 265 -19.35 6.04 -5.86
CA PHE A 265 -18.64 4.77 -5.93
C PHE A 265 -19.31 3.91 -6.99
N LEU A 266 -18.58 3.56 -8.05
CA LEU A 266 -19.11 2.87 -9.22
C LEU A 266 -18.87 1.36 -9.13
N GLY A 267 -17.78 0.93 -8.51
CA GLY A 267 -17.49 -0.48 -8.33
C GLY A 267 -16.14 -0.71 -7.68
N GLY A 268 -15.97 -1.86 -7.07
CA GLY A 268 -14.71 -2.24 -6.45
C GLY A 268 -14.45 -3.73 -6.60
N GLY A 269 -13.21 -4.11 -6.33
CA GLY A 269 -12.78 -5.50 -6.34
C GLY A 269 -11.78 -5.78 -5.24
N TYR A 270 -11.79 -7.00 -4.74
CA TYR A 270 -10.82 -7.52 -3.79
C TYR A 270 -10.34 -8.91 -4.20
N ALA A 271 -9.04 -9.14 -3.97
CA ALA A 271 -8.42 -10.44 -4.15
C ALA A 271 -7.19 -10.62 -3.27
N GLN A 272 -6.88 -11.88 -2.97
CA GLN A 272 -5.70 -12.31 -2.23
C GLN A 272 -4.89 -13.29 -3.08
N ASP A 273 -3.57 -13.20 -3.02
CA ASP A 273 -2.70 -14.20 -3.61
C ASP A 273 -2.84 -15.52 -2.85
N ARG A 274 -2.97 -16.64 -3.57
CA ARG A 274 -2.79 -17.99 -3.01
C ARG A 274 -1.37 -18.22 -2.50
N GLN A 275 -0.41 -17.44 -3.01
CA GLN A 275 1.00 -17.43 -2.61
C GLN A 275 1.21 -16.25 -1.67
N ARG A 276 0.93 -16.45 -0.38
CA ARG A 276 0.91 -15.37 0.62
C ARG A 276 2.29 -14.79 0.86
N PHE A 277 3.28 -15.65 1.05
CA PHE A 277 4.65 -15.26 1.39
C PHE A 277 5.55 -15.13 0.17
N MET A 278 6.68 -14.43 0.31
CA MET A 278 7.57 -14.17 -0.82
C MET A 278 8.23 -15.46 -1.32
N ILE A 279 8.59 -16.36 -0.40
CA ILE A 279 9.12 -17.70 -0.70
C ILE A 279 8.12 -18.60 -1.45
N GLU A 280 6.83 -18.32 -1.37
CA GLU A 280 5.77 -19.09 -2.03
C GLU A 280 5.48 -18.62 -3.45
N LYS A 281 5.93 -17.41 -3.82
CA LYS A 281 5.66 -16.81 -5.12
C LYS A 281 6.14 -17.73 -6.23
N SER A 282 5.48 -17.73 -7.37
CA SER A 282 5.93 -18.48 -8.55
C SER A 282 6.71 -17.59 -9.52
N ASP A 283 6.38 -16.31 -9.56
CA ASP A 283 6.96 -15.28 -10.41
C ASP A 283 6.99 -13.96 -9.62
N PHE A 284 8.12 -13.26 -9.67
CA PHE A 284 8.36 -12.00 -8.95
C PHE A 284 8.07 -10.76 -9.83
N THR A 285 7.55 -10.94 -11.04
CA THR A 285 7.30 -9.85 -12.01
C THR A 285 5.81 -9.62 -12.29
N VAL A 286 4.93 -10.28 -11.53
CA VAL A 286 3.48 -10.25 -11.70
C VAL A 286 2.76 -10.27 -10.36
N SER A 287 1.53 -9.76 -10.35
CA SER A 287 0.61 -9.87 -9.21
C SER A 287 -0.79 -10.30 -9.69
N PRO A 288 -1.08 -11.62 -9.73
CA PRO A 288 -2.41 -12.13 -10.05
C PRO A 288 -3.56 -11.50 -9.24
N PRO A 289 -3.47 -11.33 -7.90
CA PRO A 289 -4.54 -10.68 -7.16
C PRO A 289 -4.78 -9.22 -7.57
N LEU A 290 -3.75 -8.47 -7.96
CA LEU A 290 -3.95 -7.11 -8.46
C LEU A 290 -4.79 -7.10 -9.73
N LYS A 291 -4.42 -7.94 -10.71
CA LYS A 291 -5.16 -8.07 -11.97
C LYS A 291 -6.63 -8.43 -11.71
N VAL A 292 -6.87 -9.45 -10.89
CA VAL A 292 -8.24 -9.89 -10.54
C VAL A 292 -9.03 -8.78 -9.84
N ALA A 293 -8.43 -8.07 -8.88
CA ALA A 293 -9.11 -6.98 -8.17
C ALA A 293 -9.49 -5.83 -9.11
N VAL A 294 -8.62 -5.45 -10.05
CA VAL A 294 -8.90 -4.38 -11.01
C VAL A 294 -9.89 -4.82 -12.09
N GLU A 295 -9.78 -6.04 -12.62
CA GLU A 295 -10.77 -6.60 -13.57
C GLU A 295 -12.18 -6.63 -12.96
N LYS A 296 -12.30 -7.07 -11.70
CA LYS A 296 -13.56 -6.99 -10.95
C LYS A 296 -14.07 -5.55 -10.85
N ALA A 297 -13.21 -4.60 -10.49
CA ALA A 297 -13.62 -3.21 -10.37
C ALA A 297 -14.12 -2.64 -11.71
N LEU A 298 -13.37 -2.81 -12.80
CA LEU A 298 -13.72 -2.35 -14.15
C LEU A 298 -15.03 -2.96 -14.66
N ALA A 299 -15.19 -4.28 -14.49
CA ALA A 299 -16.39 -4.99 -14.91
C ALA A 299 -17.62 -4.51 -14.13
N ARG A 300 -17.50 -4.40 -12.81
CA ARG A 300 -18.59 -3.96 -11.92
C ARG A 300 -18.94 -2.50 -12.11
N SER A 301 -17.96 -1.68 -12.49
CA SER A 301 -18.19 -0.27 -12.78
C SER A 301 -18.70 0.00 -14.19
N CYS A 302 -18.81 -1.03 -15.05
CA CYS A 302 -19.08 -0.89 -16.48
C CYS A 302 -18.20 0.18 -17.16
N MET A 303 -16.96 0.34 -16.68
CA MET A 303 -16.06 1.39 -17.12
C MET A 303 -14.79 0.76 -17.67
N PRO A 304 -14.58 0.78 -19.00
CA PRO A 304 -13.34 0.35 -19.60
C PRO A 304 -12.14 1.17 -19.08
N LEU A 305 -10.95 0.57 -19.07
CA LEU A 305 -9.73 1.20 -18.56
C LEU A 305 -9.38 2.48 -19.34
N GLU A 306 -9.62 2.48 -20.63
CA GLU A 306 -9.43 3.61 -21.55
C GLU A 306 -10.31 4.82 -21.22
N ASN A 307 -11.46 4.61 -20.57
CA ASN A 307 -12.41 5.66 -20.21
C ASN A 307 -12.17 6.25 -18.82
N LEU A 308 -11.17 5.77 -18.09
CA LEU A 308 -10.78 6.34 -16.80
C LEU A 308 -9.91 7.59 -16.98
N ASP A 309 -10.21 8.71 -16.31
CA ASP A 309 -9.42 9.93 -16.50
C ASP A 309 -8.10 9.95 -15.73
N CYS A 310 -8.01 9.17 -14.65
CA CYS A 310 -6.86 9.20 -13.75
C CYS A 310 -6.72 7.96 -12.86
N PHE A 311 -5.54 7.83 -12.27
CA PHE A 311 -5.16 6.71 -11.41
C PHE A 311 -4.52 7.21 -10.11
N ASP A 312 -4.79 6.52 -9.00
CA ASP A 312 -3.91 6.50 -7.84
C ASP A 312 -3.47 5.07 -7.55
N LEU A 313 -2.29 4.71 -8.07
CA LEU A 313 -1.72 3.39 -7.88
C LEU A 313 -0.95 3.31 -6.55
N TYR A 314 -1.20 2.25 -5.78
CA TYR A 314 -0.47 2.03 -4.53
C TYR A 314 1.03 1.88 -4.79
N SER A 315 1.83 2.63 -4.04
CA SER A 315 3.22 2.95 -4.40
C SER A 315 4.15 2.94 -3.20
N CYS A 316 4.18 1.85 -2.43
CA CYS A 316 5.15 1.69 -1.34
C CYS A 316 6.60 1.60 -1.84
N PHE A 317 6.78 1.01 -3.03
CA PHE A 317 8.05 0.84 -3.72
C PHE A 317 7.83 0.93 -5.24
N PRO A 318 8.83 1.35 -6.04
CA PRO A 318 8.68 1.47 -7.49
C PRO A 318 8.22 0.19 -8.19
N CYS A 319 8.78 -0.99 -7.85
CA CYS A 319 8.35 -2.27 -8.41
C CYS A 319 6.84 -2.54 -8.29
N ALA A 320 6.18 -2.07 -7.23
CA ALA A 320 4.74 -2.24 -7.06
C ALA A 320 3.95 -1.47 -8.12
N VAL A 321 4.44 -0.28 -8.50
CA VAL A 321 3.86 0.54 -9.57
C VAL A 321 4.17 -0.06 -10.94
N SER A 322 5.40 -0.51 -11.18
CA SER A 322 5.77 -1.17 -12.44
C SER A 322 4.94 -2.42 -12.69
N ILE A 323 4.77 -3.26 -11.66
CA ILE A 323 3.91 -4.44 -11.72
C ILE A 323 2.45 -4.03 -11.89
N ALA A 324 1.97 -3.00 -11.19
CA ALA A 324 0.60 -2.51 -11.35
C ALA A 324 0.31 -2.05 -12.77
N LYS A 325 1.17 -1.22 -13.35
CA LYS A 325 1.05 -0.74 -14.73
C LYS A 325 0.91 -1.92 -15.71
N LYS A 326 1.80 -2.91 -15.62
CA LYS A 326 1.79 -4.13 -16.44
C LYS A 326 0.52 -4.96 -16.24
N MET A 327 0.13 -5.23 -14.99
CA MET A 327 -1.01 -6.11 -14.68
C MET A 327 -2.37 -5.50 -15.00
N ILE A 328 -2.48 -4.17 -14.94
CA ILE A 328 -3.68 -3.41 -15.30
C ILE A 328 -3.79 -3.26 -16.83
N GLY A 329 -2.65 -3.27 -17.54
CA GLY A 329 -2.61 -3.04 -18.99
C GLY A 329 -2.51 -1.56 -19.36
N ILE A 330 -1.96 -0.73 -18.46
CA ILE A 330 -1.65 0.67 -18.76
C ILE A 330 -0.43 0.69 -19.69
N LYS A 331 -0.56 1.35 -20.85
CA LYS A 331 0.47 1.39 -21.88
C LYS A 331 1.68 2.23 -21.43
N ASP A 332 2.82 2.01 -22.09
CA ASP A 332 4.04 2.74 -21.74
C ASP A 332 4.00 4.23 -22.07
N ASP A 333 3.29 4.57 -23.13
CA ASP A 333 3.05 5.91 -23.66
C ASP A 333 1.75 6.54 -23.12
N ASP A 334 1.10 5.92 -22.13
CA ASP A 334 -0.11 6.47 -21.52
C ASP A 334 0.19 7.86 -20.92
N PRO A 335 -0.52 8.92 -21.35
CA PRO A 335 -0.25 10.27 -20.86
C PRO A 335 -0.77 10.49 -19.44
N ARG A 336 -1.65 9.64 -18.94
CA ARG A 336 -2.26 9.78 -17.61
C ARG A 336 -1.22 9.48 -16.53
N SER A 337 -1.21 10.29 -15.49
CA SER A 337 -0.39 10.02 -14.31
C SER A 337 -0.81 8.73 -13.61
N LEU A 338 0.18 8.01 -13.08
CA LEU A 338 -0.03 6.80 -12.26
C LEU A 338 -0.39 7.12 -10.80
N THR A 339 -0.39 8.40 -10.41
CA THR A 339 -0.80 8.85 -9.07
C THR A 339 -1.50 10.19 -9.10
N LEU A 340 -2.42 10.39 -8.16
CA LEU A 340 -3.05 11.68 -7.85
C LEU A 340 -2.44 12.34 -6.61
N THR A 341 -1.82 11.55 -5.74
CA THR A 341 -1.29 12.00 -4.45
C THR A 341 0.21 12.23 -4.45
N GLY A 342 0.95 11.52 -5.31
CA GLY A 342 2.42 11.51 -5.35
C GLY A 342 3.05 10.31 -4.63
N GLY A 343 2.24 9.37 -4.13
CA GLY A 343 2.70 8.07 -3.63
C GLY A 343 3.35 8.04 -2.25
N LEU A 344 3.42 6.85 -1.64
CA LEU A 344 3.96 6.70 -0.28
C LEU A 344 5.43 7.13 -0.16
N GLY A 345 6.17 7.10 -1.28
CA GLY A 345 7.56 7.55 -1.35
C GLY A 345 7.74 9.06 -1.18
N PHE A 346 6.71 9.88 -1.39
CA PHE A 346 6.84 11.35 -1.33
C PHE A 346 5.66 12.05 -0.66
N PHE A 347 4.42 11.66 -0.96
CA PHE A 347 3.23 12.17 -0.26
C PHE A 347 3.30 11.90 1.26
N GLY A 348 4.00 10.84 1.66
CA GLY A 348 3.91 10.27 2.99
C GLY A 348 2.97 9.07 3.00
N GLY A 349 3.34 8.01 3.69
CA GLY A 349 2.58 6.77 3.70
C GLY A 349 2.18 6.42 5.12
N PRO A 350 1.04 6.88 5.66
CA PRO A 350 0.59 6.51 7.00
C PRO A 350 0.19 5.02 7.06
N GLY A 351 1.18 4.13 6.91
CA GLY A 351 1.09 2.68 6.88
C GLY A 351 -0.10 2.17 6.07
N ASN A 352 -1.06 1.63 6.81
CA ASN A 352 -2.28 1.04 6.26
C ASN A 352 -3.19 2.06 5.57
N ASN A 353 -3.10 3.34 5.93
CA ASN A 353 -4.11 4.35 5.58
C ASN A 353 -3.82 5.18 4.32
N TYR A 354 -2.70 4.93 3.62
CA TYR A 354 -2.34 5.73 2.43
C TYR A 354 -3.47 5.82 1.40
N SER A 355 -4.07 4.69 1.01
CA SER A 355 -5.05 4.66 -0.09
C SER A 355 -6.31 5.47 0.20
N LEU A 356 -6.60 5.78 1.48
CA LEU A 356 -7.71 6.65 1.84
C LEU A 356 -7.46 8.10 1.43
N HIS A 357 -6.19 8.54 1.44
CA HIS A 357 -5.79 9.82 0.88
C HIS A 357 -6.00 9.84 -0.64
N GLY A 358 -5.65 8.76 -1.34
CA GLY A 358 -5.93 8.59 -2.77
C GLY A 358 -7.42 8.77 -3.11
N VAL A 359 -8.30 8.11 -2.34
CA VAL A 359 -9.75 8.28 -2.50
C VAL A 359 -10.21 9.69 -2.17
N ALA A 360 -9.71 10.30 -1.09
CA ALA A 360 -10.07 11.68 -0.72
C ALA A 360 -9.69 12.69 -1.81
N THR A 361 -8.48 12.57 -2.36
CA THR A 361 -7.99 13.42 -3.46
C THR A 361 -8.77 13.18 -4.76
N LEU A 362 -9.09 11.93 -5.09
CA LEU A 362 -9.92 11.63 -6.25
C LEU A 362 -11.33 12.21 -6.11
N ALA A 363 -11.95 12.06 -4.94
CA ALA A 363 -13.26 12.62 -4.66
C ALA A 363 -13.28 14.15 -4.76
N GLU A 364 -12.24 14.82 -4.26
CA GLU A 364 -12.07 16.26 -4.41
C GLU A 364 -12.01 16.68 -5.88
N LYS A 365 -11.15 16.04 -6.68
CA LYS A 365 -10.99 16.34 -8.11
C LYS A 365 -12.27 16.08 -8.91
N ILE A 366 -13.00 15.02 -8.61
CA ILE A 366 -14.31 14.75 -9.23
C ILE A 366 -15.34 15.80 -8.81
N SER A 367 -15.37 16.18 -7.53
CA SER A 367 -16.32 17.17 -7.02
C SER A 367 -16.10 18.57 -7.59
N LEU A 368 -14.86 18.91 -7.96
CA LEU A 368 -14.48 20.18 -8.59
C LEU A 368 -14.61 20.15 -10.12
N GLY A 369 -14.95 19.01 -10.72
CA GLY A 369 -15.04 18.85 -12.18
C GLY A 369 -13.69 18.80 -12.90
N GLU A 370 -12.58 18.68 -12.17
CA GLU A 370 -11.24 18.51 -12.76
C GLU A 370 -11.04 17.12 -13.37
N LYS A 371 -11.82 16.14 -12.88
CA LYS A 371 -11.87 14.76 -13.35
C LYS A 371 -13.32 14.29 -13.36
N SER A 372 -13.65 13.35 -14.23
CA SER A 372 -14.96 12.70 -14.26
C SER A 372 -14.93 11.29 -13.67
N SER A 373 -13.78 10.62 -13.70
CA SER A 373 -13.63 9.26 -13.21
C SER A 373 -12.19 8.93 -12.79
N GLY A 374 -12.02 7.89 -11.97
CA GLY A 374 -10.68 7.40 -11.64
C GLY A 374 -10.66 6.08 -10.89
N LEU A 375 -9.51 5.42 -10.93
CA LEU A 375 -9.23 4.15 -10.27
C LEU A 375 -8.22 4.35 -9.13
N VAL A 376 -8.58 3.90 -7.93
CA VAL A 376 -7.66 3.78 -6.79
C VAL A 376 -7.34 2.32 -6.57
N THR A 377 -6.06 1.99 -6.41
CA THR A 377 -5.62 0.65 -5.99
C THR A 377 -4.95 0.69 -4.63
N ALA A 378 -5.04 -0.42 -3.91
CA ALA A 378 -4.55 -0.54 -2.55
C ALA A 378 -3.89 -1.91 -2.37
N LEU A 379 -2.71 -1.94 -1.75
CA LEU A 379 -1.86 -3.13 -1.63
C LEU A 379 -1.51 -3.42 -0.16
N GLY A 380 -1.65 -4.68 0.24
CA GLY A 380 -1.23 -5.20 1.55
C GLY A 380 -0.12 -6.24 1.42
N TRP A 381 0.91 -6.10 2.25
CA TRP A 381 2.08 -7.00 2.33
C TRP A 381 2.80 -7.19 0.98
N PHE A 382 3.52 -8.30 0.80
CA PHE A 382 4.30 -8.60 -0.39
C PHE A 382 3.42 -9.04 -1.56
N MET A 383 2.65 -8.09 -2.11
CA MET A 383 1.70 -8.34 -3.20
C MET A 383 0.71 -9.47 -2.85
N HIS A 384 0.30 -9.51 -1.58
CA HIS A 384 -0.59 -10.55 -1.07
C HIS A 384 -2.05 -10.14 -1.18
N LYS A 385 -2.42 -8.96 -0.69
CA LYS A 385 -3.83 -8.50 -0.68
C LYS A 385 -3.97 -7.28 -1.56
N HIS A 386 -4.95 -7.28 -2.47
CA HIS A 386 -5.25 -6.14 -3.32
C HIS A 386 -6.73 -5.76 -3.22
N ALA A 387 -6.97 -4.46 -3.16
CA ALA A 387 -8.29 -3.88 -3.34
C ALA A 387 -8.23 -2.79 -4.40
N ALA A 388 -9.30 -2.64 -5.17
CA ALA A 388 -9.48 -1.61 -6.17
C ALA A 388 -10.86 -0.97 -6.02
N GLY A 389 -10.97 0.31 -6.37
CA GLY A 389 -12.21 1.07 -6.40
C GLY A 389 -12.24 2.06 -7.56
N ILE A 390 -13.36 2.12 -8.26
CA ILE A 390 -13.64 3.07 -9.33
C ILE A 390 -14.69 4.05 -8.85
N TYR A 391 -14.40 5.32 -9.08
CA TYR A 391 -15.23 6.45 -8.67
C TYR A 391 -15.53 7.31 -9.89
N GLY A 392 -16.68 7.98 -9.90
CA GLY A 392 -17.00 8.89 -10.99
C GLY A 392 -18.12 9.87 -10.68
N SER A 393 -18.31 10.83 -11.58
CA SER A 393 -19.28 11.91 -11.44
C SER A 393 -20.70 11.52 -11.85
N THR A 394 -20.83 10.44 -12.62
CA THR A 394 -22.10 9.92 -13.13
C THR A 394 -22.40 8.58 -12.47
N PRO A 395 -23.58 8.38 -11.88
CA PRO A 395 -23.93 7.12 -11.26
C PRO A 395 -24.10 6.03 -12.33
N LEU A 396 -23.87 4.78 -11.95
CA LEU A 396 -24.21 3.65 -12.80
C LEU A 396 -25.71 3.37 -12.81
N THR A 397 -26.10 2.63 -13.84
CA THR A 397 -27.36 1.88 -13.89
C THR A 397 -27.05 0.43 -13.48
N GLY A 398 -27.76 -0.12 -12.50
CA GLY A 398 -27.55 -1.48 -11.99
C GLY A 398 -27.17 -1.57 -10.50
N GLU A 399 -27.47 -2.73 -9.90
CA GLU A 399 -27.16 -3.03 -8.50
C GLU A 399 -25.75 -3.62 -8.33
N PHE A 400 -24.97 -3.12 -7.37
CA PHE A 400 -23.71 -3.73 -6.92
C PHE A 400 -23.83 -4.41 -5.56
N LYS A 401 -25.04 -4.85 -5.19
CA LYS A 401 -25.26 -5.64 -3.97
C LYS A 401 -24.41 -6.91 -4.02
N ASP A 402 -23.90 -7.30 -2.87
CA ASP A 402 -23.17 -8.57 -2.63
C ASP A 402 -21.75 -8.68 -3.23
N HIS A 403 -21.25 -7.71 -3.99
CA HIS A 403 -19.88 -7.75 -4.54
C HIS A 403 -18.79 -7.96 -3.47
N ASP A 404 -18.92 -7.29 -2.33
CA ASP A 404 -18.05 -7.45 -1.17
C ASP A 404 -18.14 -8.86 -0.57
N LEU A 405 -19.34 -9.41 -0.43
CA LEU A 405 -19.57 -10.75 0.12
C LEU A 405 -19.02 -11.84 -0.82
N ILE A 406 -19.20 -11.67 -2.14
CA ILE A 406 -18.62 -12.55 -3.16
C ILE A 406 -17.10 -12.54 -3.07
N ASP A 407 -16.50 -11.35 -2.94
CA ASP A 407 -15.05 -11.23 -2.83
C ASP A 407 -14.50 -11.79 -1.52
N GLN A 408 -15.22 -11.67 -0.40
CA GLN A 408 -14.85 -12.28 0.86
C GLN A 408 -14.90 -13.82 0.79
N LYS A 409 -15.93 -14.36 0.13
CA LYS A 409 -16.08 -15.81 -0.04
C LYS A 409 -15.06 -16.39 -1.03
N ASN A 410 -14.74 -15.66 -2.09
CA ASN A 410 -13.90 -16.09 -3.20
C ASN A 410 -12.78 -15.08 -3.47
N CYS A 411 -11.90 -14.88 -2.48
CA CYS A 411 -10.83 -13.90 -2.56
C CYS A 411 -9.60 -14.40 -3.35
N PHE A 412 -9.37 -15.70 -3.42
CA PHE A 412 -8.08 -16.23 -3.88
C PHE A 412 -7.85 -16.16 -5.40
N ALA A 413 -6.71 -15.58 -5.79
CA ALA A 413 -6.20 -15.45 -7.15
C ALA A 413 -4.82 -16.10 -7.31
N GLY A 414 -4.43 -16.42 -8.55
CA GLY A 414 -3.12 -16.99 -8.86
C GLY A 414 -3.01 -18.51 -8.65
N LYS A 415 -1.81 -19.05 -8.87
CA LYS A 415 -1.45 -20.47 -8.69
C LYS A 415 -1.23 -20.79 -7.20
N GLY A 416 -1.25 -22.07 -6.83
CA GLY A 416 -0.83 -22.48 -5.49
C GLY A 416 0.66 -22.21 -5.19
N PRO A 417 1.08 -22.19 -3.92
CA PRO A 417 2.49 -22.03 -3.52
C PRO A 417 3.44 -22.96 -4.27
N VAL A 418 4.64 -22.47 -4.59
CA VAL A 418 5.72 -23.34 -5.10
C VAL A 418 6.19 -24.32 -4.02
N LYS A 419 6.80 -25.44 -4.43
CA LYS A 419 7.46 -26.34 -3.47
C LYS A 419 8.70 -25.67 -2.88
N ILE A 420 8.88 -25.76 -1.57
CA ILE A 420 9.98 -25.11 -0.84
C ILE A 420 10.87 -26.19 -0.22
N LYS A 421 12.18 -25.95 -0.20
CA LYS A 421 13.15 -26.72 0.59
C LYS A 421 13.88 -25.81 1.56
N ASP A 422 13.74 -26.12 2.83
CA ASP A 422 14.33 -25.35 3.92
C ASP A 422 15.85 -25.54 4.00
N GLN A 423 16.32 -26.76 3.77
CA GLN A 423 17.73 -27.14 3.80
C GLN A 423 18.17 -27.65 2.43
N VAL A 424 19.20 -27.03 1.86
CA VAL A 424 19.69 -27.35 0.52
C VAL A 424 21.21 -27.41 0.50
N THR A 425 21.74 -28.45 -0.14
CA THR A 425 23.16 -28.57 -0.50
C THR A 425 23.26 -28.97 -1.97
N GLY A 426 24.18 -28.37 -2.73
CA GLY A 426 24.43 -28.66 -4.14
C GLY A 426 24.42 -27.41 -5.01
N ILE A 427 23.89 -27.53 -6.23
CA ILE A 427 23.81 -26.43 -7.20
C ILE A 427 22.38 -25.95 -7.34
N GLY A 428 22.18 -24.63 -7.25
CA GLY A 428 20.92 -23.97 -7.55
C GLY A 428 21.05 -22.90 -8.63
N THR A 429 19.93 -22.29 -8.98
CA THR A 429 19.83 -21.19 -9.96
C THR A 429 19.19 -19.99 -9.27
N ILE A 430 19.79 -18.81 -9.39
CA ILE A 430 19.25 -17.58 -8.81
C ILE A 430 17.95 -17.20 -9.55
N GLU A 431 16.89 -16.89 -8.81
CA GLU A 431 15.65 -16.32 -9.35
C GLU A 431 15.52 -14.83 -9.04
N THR A 432 16.01 -14.40 -7.89
CA THR A 432 16.15 -12.99 -7.51
C THR A 432 17.06 -12.86 -6.28
N TYR A 433 17.54 -11.65 -6.01
CA TYR A 433 18.40 -11.37 -4.87
C TYR A 433 18.33 -9.89 -4.45
N THR A 434 18.85 -9.61 -3.26
CA THR A 434 19.01 -8.26 -2.72
C THR A 434 20.25 -8.20 -1.83
N VAL A 435 20.85 -7.01 -1.72
CA VAL A 435 21.96 -6.73 -0.79
C VAL A 435 21.48 -5.70 0.22
N ILE A 436 21.44 -6.06 1.50
CA ILE A 436 20.99 -5.19 2.59
C ILE A 436 22.17 -4.36 3.11
N TYR A 437 21.95 -3.06 3.27
CA TYR A 437 22.95 -2.13 3.77
C TYR A 437 22.70 -1.76 5.24
N SER A 438 23.77 -1.62 6.01
CA SER A 438 23.71 -1.07 7.36
C SER A 438 23.58 0.45 7.33
N THR A 439 23.27 1.05 8.49
CA THR A 439 23.09 2.50 8.63
C THR A 439 24.34 3.32 8.31
N ASP A 440 25.53 2.71 8.41
CA ASP A 440 26.81 3.27 7.99
C ASP A 440 27.08 3.13 6.47
N GLN A 441 26.05 2.71 5.71
CA GLN A 441 26.05 2.59 4.24
C GLN A 441 26.93 1.47 3.68
N LYS A 442 27.41 0.55 4.52
CA LYS A 442 28.15 -0.64 4.06
C LYS A 442 27.21 -1.80 3.74
N PRO A 443 27.50 -2.64 2.73
CA PRO A 443 26.82 -3.91 2.56
C PRO A 443 26.95 -4.76 3.83
N SER A 444 25.82 -5.18 4.39
CA SER A 444 25.78 -6.03 5.59
C SER A 444 25.63 -7.49 5.22
N TYR A 445 24.72 -7.81 4.30
CA TYR A 445 24.51 -9.17 3.80
C TYR A 445 23.69 -9.19 2.52
N ALA A 446 23.82 -10.27 1.75
CA ALA A 446 22.95 -10.54 0.61
C ALA A 446 22.04 -11.74 0.88
N VAL A 447 20.84 -11.68 0.31
CA VAL A 447 19.84 -12.74 0.33
C VAL A 447 19.51 -13.13 -1.10
N ILE A 448 19.51 -14.43 -1.36
CA ILE A 448 19.20 -15.03 -2.66
C ILE A 448 17.96 -15.90 -2.50
N TYR A 449 17.01 -15.75 -3.43
CA TYR A 449 15.97 -16.73 -3.69
C TYR A 449 16.34 -17.47 -4.96
N GLY A 450 16.26 -18.79 -4.95
CA GLY A 450 16.62 -19.58 -6.11
C GLY A 450 15.89 -20.91 -6.18
N ARG A 451 16.14 -21.64 -7.28
CA ARG A 451 15.61 -22.98 -7.52
C ARG A 451 16.67 -24.06 -7.55
N THR A 452 16.36 -25.18 -6.90
CA THR A 452 17.11 -26.43 -7.01
C THR A 452 16.85 -27.11 -8.36
N ARG A 453 17.66 -28.13 -8.69
CA ARG A 453 17.46 -28.95 -9.90
C ARG A 453 16.11 -29.66 -9.92
N ASP A 454 15.59 -30.06 -8.77
CA ASP A 454 14.25 -30.66 -8.62
C ASP A 454 13.13 -29.62 -8.47
N ASN A 455 13.40 -28.38 -8.87
CA ASN A 455 12.42 -27.31 -9.02
C ASN A 455 11.75 -26.86 -7.71
N CYS A 456 12.45 -27.02 -6.57
CA CYS A 456 12.04 -26.47 -5.29
C CYS A 456 12.71 -25.11 -5.05
N ARG A 457 11.97 -24.17 -4.47
CA ARG A 457 12.50 -22.87 -4.07
C ARG A 457 13.28 -22.99 -2.77
N PHE A 458 14.38 -22.24 -2.68
CA PHE A 458 15.14 -22.06 -1.45
C PHE A 458 15.43 -20.57 -1.25
N ILE A 459 15.80 -20.24 -0.02
CA ILE A 459 16.39 -18.96 0.36
C ILE A 459 17.77 -19.24 0.95
N ALA A 460 18.74 -18.40 0.63
CA ALA A 460 20.11 -18.50 1.13
C ALA A 460 20.69 -17.11 1.41
N ARG A 461 21.64 -17.05 2.34
CA ARG A 461 22.54 -15.90 2.47
C ARG A 461 23.83 -16.17 1.72
N THR A 462 24.48 -15.15 1.21
CA THR A 462 25.84 -15.33 0.69
C THR A 462 26.86 -15.37 1.80
N GLN A 463 28.07 -15.85 1.50
CA GLN A 463 29.24 -15.51 2.31
C GLN A 463 29.43 -14.00 2.38
N ASN A 464 30.04 -13.53 3.47
CA ASN A 464 30.26 -12.11 3.73
C ASN A 464 31.55 -11.61 3.07
N HIS A 465 31.62 -11.68 1.75
CA HIS A 465 32.74 -11.20 0.96
C HIS A 465 32.33 -9.98 0.13
N LEU A 466 33.14 -8.92 0.17
CA LEU A 466 32.85 -7.66 -0.53
C LEU A 466 32.73 -7.85 -2.05
N GLU A 467 33.53 -8.76 -2.63
CA GLU A 467 33.49 -9.04 -4.07
C GLU A 467 32.14 -9.66 -4.50
N ILE A 468 31.54 -10.52 -3.68
CA ILE A 468 30.20 -11.07 -3.95
C ILE A 468 29.17 -9.94 -3.96
N PHE A 469 29.23 -9.03 -2.99
CA PHE A 469 28.29 -7.91 -2.95
C PHE A 469 28.45 -6.98 -4.14
N LYS A 470 29.68 -6.66 -4.53
CA LYS A 470 29.97 -5.86 -5.74
C LYS A 470 29.37 -6.52 -6.96
N GLN A 471 29.62 -7.82 -7.18
CA GLN A 471 29.12 -8.53 -8.33
C GLN A 471 27.58 -8.51 -8.39
N LEU A 472 26.90 -8.81 -7.27
CA LEU A 472 25.44 -8.73 -7.20
C LEU A 472 24.90 -7.33 -7.53
N THR A 473 25.63 -6.27 -7.15
CA THR A 473 25.17 -4.88 -7.35
C THR A 473 25.56 -4.25 -8.69
N LEU A 474 26.39 -4.93 -9.50
CA LEU A 474 26.87 -4.43 -10.79
C LEU A 474 26.37 -5.26 -11.98
N GLU A 475 26.22 -6.58 -11.78
CA GLU A 475 25.85 -7.53 -12.82
C GLU A 475 24.50 -8.16 -12.49
N ASN A 476 23.72 -8.46 -13.54
CA ASN A 476 22.50 -9.23 -13.36
C ASN A 476 22.84 -10.71 -13.15
N MET A 477 22.71 -11.17 -11.91
CA MET A 477 23.00 -12.55 -11.53
C MET A 477 21.78 -13.49 -11.59
N VAL A 478 20.59 -13.00 -11.98
CA VAL A 478 19.41 -13.85 -12.14
C VAL A 478 19.64 -14.86 -13.27
N GLY A 479 19.27 -16.13 -13.05
CA GLY A 479 19.54 -17.23 -13.96
C GLY A 479 20.92 -17.88 -13.81
N GLN A 480 21.85 -17.26 -13.09
CA GLN A 480 23.19 -17.82 -12.87
C GLN A 480 23.15 -18.97 -11.86
N LYS A 481 24.13 -19.88 -11.98
CA LYS A 481 24.30 -21.02 -11.08
C LYS A 481 25.06 -20.61 -9.83
N ILE A 482 24.66 -21.18 -8.69
CA ILE A 482 25.32 -20.99 -7.40
C ILE A 482 25.54 -22.32 -6.70
N LYS A 483 26.64 -22.41 -5.93
CA LYS A 483 26.85 -23.48 -4.95
C LYS A 483 26.13 -23.12 -3.67
N ILE A 484 25.47 -24.09 -3.06
CA ILE A 484 24.69 -23.92 -1.84
C ILE A 484 25.14 -25.00 -0.88
N ALA A 485 25.35 -24.63 0.38
CA ALA A 485 25.57 -25.55 1.47
C ALA A 485 24.71 -25.14 2.66
N PHE A 486 23.98 -26.10 3.22
CA PHE A 486 23.30 -25.88 4.49
C PHE A 486 24.33 -25.81 5.62
N ASN A 487 24.29 -24.75 6.43
CA ASN A 487 25.13 -24.56 7.60
C ASN A 487 24.32 -24.91 8.86
N PRO A 488 24.59 -26.06 9.53
CA PRO A 488 23.82 -26.50 10.69
C PRO A 488 23.96 -25.58 11.91
N SER A 489 25.12 -24.95 12.12
CA SER A 489 25.35 -24.09 13.29
C SER A 489 24.60 -22.77 13.20
N LYS A 490 24.37 -22.28 11.98
CA LYS A 490 23.52 -21.10 11.70
C LYS A 490 22.07 -21.48 11.37
N ASN A 491 21.81 -22.78 11.22
CA ASN A 491 20.58 -23.36 10.69
C ASN A 491 20.15 -22.73 9.34
N MET A 492 21.10 -22.37 8.47
CA MET A 492 20.85 -21.47 7.34
C MET A 492 21.52 -21.96 6.06
N ASN A 493 20.89 -21.77 4.89
CA ASN A 493 21.57 -22.04 3.61
C ASN A 493 22.57 -20.92 3.30
N ILE A 494 23.79 -21.30 2.95
CA ILE A 494 24.85 -20.39 2.50
C ILE A 494 25.11 -20.62 1.03
N ALA A 495 25.10 -19.55 0.23
CA ALA A 495 25.36 -19.57 -1.19
C ALA A 495 26.70 -18.93 -1.54
N ASP A 496 27.38 -19.52 -2.51
CA ASP A 496 28.60 -19.01 -3.15
C ASP A 496 28.39 -18.92 -4.66
N LEU A 497 28.86 -17.82 -5.25
CA LEU A 497 28.88 -17.65 -6.71
C LEU A 497 29.87 -18.65 -7.31
N VAL A 498 29.54 -19.21 -8.48
CA VAL A 498 30.32 -20.27 -9.16
C VAL A 498 31.27 -19.67 -10.18
#